data_AF-A0A2V1CEI4-F1
#
_entry.id   AF-A0A2V1CEI4-F1
#
_cell.length_a   1.000
_cell.length_b   1.000
_cell.length_c   1.000
_cell.angle_alpha   90.00
_cell.angle_beta   90.00
_cell.angle_gamma   90.00
#
_symmetry.space_group_name_H-M   'P 1'
#
loop_
_entity.id
_entity.type
_entity.pdbx_description
1 polymer ?
#
loop_
_entity_poly.entity_id
_entity_poly.type
_entity_poly.pdbx_seq_one_letter_code
_entity_poly.pdbx_strand_id
1 'polypeptide(L)'
;MSSRCYIYTVAGSSASQKWPHIDSRPSIDQNAVSEGTLGRAASWLKHCIENHPDCGAVEEVELPTRLIKLGDSGGNPQLVITCGMRGKYATLSHCWGSPGSPRPLTTTGPTLDARMAGVSFNDLPRTFQDAIAVTRGLGLNYLWIDSLCIIQESREDWTKESQEMQNVYANAVFNISADSASDSSMGLGRTGDLNL
;
A
#
# COMPACT_ATOMS: atom_id res chain seq x y z
N MET A 1 -8.71 25.49 13.73
CA MET A 1 -8.17 25.96 12.43
C MET A 1 -6.66 26.06 12.57
N SER A 2 -5.91 25.04 12.12
CA SER A 2 -4.44 25.05 12.20
C SER A 2 -3.89 25.38 10.81
N SER A 3 -3.47 26.63 10.61
CA SER A 3 -2.85 27.08 9.36
C SER A 3 -1.48 26.43 9.20
N ARG A 4 -1.30 25.58 8.18
CA ARG A 4 0.02 25.05 7.80
C ARG A 4 0.66 26.03 6.82
N CYS A 5 1.83 26.57 7.17
CA CYS A 5 2.62 27.43 6.30
C CYS A 5 3.71 26.59 5.62
N TYR A 6 3.87 26.74 4.30
CA TYR A 6 4.92 26.07 3.53
C TYR A 6 5.87 27.11 2.95
N ILE A 7 7.17 26.88 3.07
CA ILE A 7 8.22 27.71 2.47
C ILE A 7 8.83 26.89 1.33
N TYR A 8 8.81 27.43 0.11
CA TYR A 8 9.43 26.82 -1.07
C TYR A 8 10.64 27.65 -1.49
N THR A 9 11.68 26.99 -2.01
CA THR A 9 12.83 27.63 -2.66
C THR A 9 12.83 27.30 -4.15
N VAL A 10 13.24 28.25 -4.99
CA VAL A 10 13.25 28.09 -6.45
C VAL A 10 14.41 27.16 -6.86
N ALA A 11 14.14 26.21 -7.77
CA ALA A 11 15.17 25.32 -8.28
C ALA A 11 16.30 26.13 -8.94
N GLY A 12 17.54 25.92 -8.48
CA GLY A 12 18.74 26.61 -8.99
C GLY A 12 19.24 27.78 -8.15
N SER A 13 18.53 28.21 -7.09
CA SER A 13 19.14 29.13 -6.12
C SER A 13 20.07 28.33 -5.22
N SER A 14 21.37 28.60 -5.26
CA SER A 14 22.30 28.21 -4.18
C SER A 14 21.92 29.01 -2.94
N ALA A 15 20.85 28.58 -2.26
CA ALA A 15 20.46 29.14 -1.00
C ALA A 15 21.56 28.76 -0.01
N SER A 16 22.43 29.73 0.29
CA SER A 16 23.18 29.69 1.54
C SER A 16 22.16 29.35 2.64
N GLN A 17 22.44 28.29 3.39
CA GLN A 17 21.52 27.71 4.36
C GLN A 17 21.23 28.74 5.45
N LYS A 18 20.24 29.60 5.20
CA LYS A 18 19.84 30.72 6.09
C LYS A 18 19.27 30.21 7.42
N TRP A 19 18.92 28.93 7.48
CA TRP A 19 18.29 28.28 8.61
C TRP A 19 18.99 26.94 8.87
N PRO A 20 19.99 26.89 9.77
CA PRO A 20 20.80 25.68 9.99
C PRO A 20 20.00 24.49 10.55
N HIS A 21 18.79 24.73 11.05
CA HIS A 21 17.91 23.69 11.61
C HIS A 21 16.75 23.30 10.67
N ILE A 22 16.57 24.01 9.56
CA ILE A 22 15.52 23.70 8.59
C ILE A 22 16.20 23.15 7.35
N ASP A 23 16.18 21.82 7.23
CA ASP A 23 16.71 21.14 6.06
C ASP A 23 15.75 21.32 4.86
N SER A 24 16.31 21.32 3.66
CA SER A 24 15.52 21.36 2.44
C SER A 24 14.76 20.05 2.29
N ARG A 25 13.45 20.11 2.04
CA ARG A 25 12.68 18.90 1.74
C ARG A 25 13.19 18.37 0.40
N PRO A 26 13.71 17.12 0.33
CA PRO A 26 14.15 16.56 -0.93
C PRO A 26 12.96 16.51 -1.89
N SER A 27 13.19 16.82 -3.17
CA SER A 27 12.17 16.66 -4.20
C SER A 27 11.65 15.21 -4.17
N ILE A 28 10.34 15.05 -4.05
CA ILE A 28 9.66 13.75 -4.12
C ILE A 28 8.95 13.72 -5.46
N ASP A 29 9.17 12.66 -6.23
CA ASP A 29 8.47 12.45 -7.49
C ASP A 29 6.96 12.37 -7.23
N GLN A 30 6.17 12.94 -8.14
CA GLN A 30 4.71 12.88 -8.06
C GLN A 30 4.20 11.46 -8.38
N ASN A 31 5.01 10.68 -9.10
CA ASN A 31 4.74 9.29 -9.40
C ASN A 31 5.22 8.38 -8.25
N ALA A 32 4.24 7.79 -7.54
CA ALA A 32 4.48 6.88 -6.43
C ALA A 32 5.21 5.58 -6.84
N VAL A 33 5.13 5.19 -8.12
CA VAL A 33 5.73 3.96 -8.66
C VAL A 33 6.96 4.23 -9.52
N SER A 34 7.51 5.45 -9.51
CA SER A 34 8.76 5.73 -10.25
C SER A 34 9.95 5.02 -9.61
N GLU A 35 10.96 4.72 -10.42
CA GLU A 35 12.21 4.09 -9.94
C GLU A 35 12.87 4.90 -8.82
N GLY A 36 12.84 6.24 -8.91
CA GLY A 36 13.37 7.12 -7.87
C GLY A 36 12.59 7.04 -6.56
N THR A 37 11.26 6.95 -6.60
CA THR A 37 10.42 6.79 -5.40
C THR A 37 10.59 5.40 -4.78
N LEU A 38 10.54 4.35 -5.60
CA LEU A 38 10.73 2.97 -5.13
C LEU A 38 12.13 2.74 -4.58
N GLY A 39 13.17 3.27 -5.24
CA GLY A 39 14.55 3.18 -4.75
C GLY A 39 14.75 3.90 -3.41
N ARG A 40 14.08 5.04 -3.22
CA ARG A 40 14.08 5.75 -1.93
C ARG A 40 13.33 4.97 -0.85
N ALA A 41 12.15 4.45 -1.17
CA ALA A 41 11.37 3.63 -0.25
C ALA A 41 12.13 2.36 0.17
N ALA A 42 12.79 1.69 -0.79
CA ALA A 42 13.64 0.53 -0.53
C ALA A 42 14.82 0.89 0.39
N SER A 43 15.48 2.03 0.16
CA SER A 43 16.57 2.52 1.01
C SER A 43 16.10 2.81 2.44
N TRP A 44 14.95 3.47 2.61
CA TRP A 44 14.35 3.73 3.92
C TRP A 44 13.93 2.45 4.63
N LEU A 45 13.30 1.52 3.92
CA LEU A 45 12.91 0.23 4.49
C LEU A 45 14.13 -0.57 4.94
N LYS A 46 15.18 -0.63 4.11
CA LYS A 46 16.45 -1.27 4.45
C LYS A 46 17.06 -0.63 5.70
N HIS A 47 17.17 0.70 5.73
CA HIS A 47 17.71 1.42 6.87
C HIS A 47 16.92 1.13 8.15
N CYS A 48 15.59 1.13 8.07
CA CYS A 48 14.70 0.81 9.19
C CYS A 48 14.98 -0.59 9.75
N ILE A 49 15.01 -1.61 8.90
CA ILE A 49 15.23 -3.01 9.29
C ILE A 49 16.63 -3.21 9.90
N GLU A 50 17.64 -2.54 9.35
CA GLU A 50 19.04 -2.72 9.77
C GLU A 50 19.44 -1.89 11.00
N ASN A 51 18.77 -0.74 11.25
CA ASN A 51 19.26 0.25 12.22
C ASN A 51 18.27 0.57 13.34
N HIS A 52 17.00 0.17 13.25
CA HIS A 52 16.02 0.40 14.32
C HIS A 52 15.74 -0.90 15.10
N PRO A 53 16.14 -1.01 16.38
CA PRO A 53 15.94 -2.22 17.20
C PRO A 53 14.48 -2.64 17.30
N ASP A 54 13.57 -1.67 17.44
CA ASP A 54 12.13 -1.91 17.59
C ASP A 54 11.43 -2.23 16.26
N CYS A 55 12.11 -2.03 15.13
CA CYS A 55 11.65 -2.43 13.79
C CYS A 55 12.41 -3.66 13.26
N GLY A 56 13.41 -4.14 14.01
CA GLY A 56 14.48 -5.03 13.55
C GLY A 56 14.18 -6.51 13.75
N ALA A 57 13.79 -7.15 12.65
CA ALA A 57 13.81 -8.57 12.27
C ALA A 57 12.46 -8.90 11.65
N VAL A 58 12.33 -8.65 10.35
CA VAL A 58 11.21 -9.15 9.57
C VAL A 58 11.44 -10.65 9.38
N GLU A 59 11.18 -11.42 10.44
CA GLU A 59 11.12 -12.87 10.34
C GLU A 59 9.90 -13.27 9.51
N GLU A 60 9.93 -14.49 8.98
CA GLU A 60 8.72 -15.05 8.39
C GLU A 60 7.68 -15.21 9.51
N VAL A 61 6.54 -14.56 9.34
CA VAL A 61 5.39 -14.62 10.26
C VAL A 61 4.37 -15.60 9.72
N GLU A 62 3.46 -16.07 10.58
CA GLU A 62 2.27 -16.76 10.11
C GLU A 62 1.43 -15.80 9.25
N LEU A 63 1.08 -16.24 8.04
CA LEU A 63 0.35 -15.42 7.10
C LEU A 63 -1.14 -15.35 7.48
N PRO A 64 -1.82 -14.20 7.26
CA PRO A 64 -3.26 -14.07 7.42
C PRO A 64 -4.02 -15.14 6.61
N THR A 65 -5.27 -15.45 6.99
CA THR A 65 -6.11 -16.47 6.34
C THR A 65 -6.08 -16.39 4.82
N ARG A 66 -6.10 -15.16 4.28
CA ARG A 66 -6.09 -14.86 2.85
C ARG A 66 -5.15 -13.72 2.52
N LEU A 67 -4.48 -13.83 1.37
CA LEU A 67 -3.60 -12.81 0.81
C LEU A 67 -3.77 -12.73 -0.70
N ILE A 68 -3.38 -11.60 -1.29
CA ILE A 68 -3.22 -11.49 -2.74
C ILE A 68 -1.79 -11.90 -3.08
N LYS A 69 -1.63 -13.05 -3.74
CA LYS A 69 -0.39 -13.47 -4.37
C LYS A 69 -0.21 -12.68 -5.65
N LEU A 70 0.89 -11.94 -5.76
CA LEU A 70 1.12 -11.03 -6.87
C LEU A 70 1.66 -11.75 -8.10
N GLY A 71 2.36 -12.88 -7.94
CA GLY A 71 3.07 -13.55 -9.03
C GLY A 71 4.27 -12.75 -9.54
N ASP A 72 5.12 -13.39 -10.35
CA ASP A 72 6.29 -12.76 -10.96
C ASP A 72 5.87 -11.63 -11.93
N SER A 73 6.82 -10.80 -12.37
CA SER A 73 6.58 -9.64 -13.24
C SER A 73 5.67 -9.97 -14.43
N GLY A 74 4.42 -9.49 -14.38
CA GLY A 74 3.39 -9.71 -15.43
C GLY A 74 2.31 -10.74 -15.07
N GLY A 75 2.43 -11.45 -13.95
CA GLY A 75 1.40 -12.34 -13.44
C GLY A 75 0.13 -11.59 -13.01
N ASN A 76 -1.01 -12.25 -13.15
CA ASN A 76 -2.27 -11.74 -12.61
C ASN A 76 -2.32 -11.99 -11.10
N PRO A 77 -2.68 -10.97 -10.29
CA PRO A 77 -2.87 -11.15 -8.85
C PRO A 77 -3.99 -12.14 -8.55
N GLN A 78 -3.75 -13.03 -7.59
CA GLN A 78 -4.67 -14.10 -7.19
C GLN A 78 -4.90 -14.06 -5.68
N LEU A 79 -6.15 -14.20 -5.27
CA LEU A 79 -6.47 -14.44 -3.87
C LEU A 79 -6.06 -15.87 -3.51
N VAL A 80 -5.22 -16.03 -2.48
CA VAL A 80 -4.78 -17.34 -1.99
C VAL A 80 -5.20 -17.52 -0.54
N ILE A 81 -5.67 -18.72 -0.21
CA ILE A 81 -5.89 -19.15 1.18
C ILE A 81 -4.56 -19.70 1.69
N THR A 82 -4.08 -19.18 2.80
CA THR A 82 -2.69 -19.41 3.22
C THR A 82 -2.52 -20.69 4.04
N CYS A 83 -3.57 -21.18 4.69
CA CYS A 83 -3.58 -22.43 5.46
C CYS A 83 -2.38 -22.59 6.43
N GLY A 84 -2.01 -21.53 7.15
CA GLY A 84 -0.90 -21.55 8.12
C GLY A 84 0.51 -21.49 7.50
N MET A 85 0.61 -21.14 6.21
CA MET A 85 1.89 -20.80 5.59
C MET A 85 2.57 -19.66 6.36
N ARG A 86 3.91 -19.67 6.34
CA ARG A 86 4.73 -18.57 6.85
C ARG A 86 5.34 -17.79 5.69
N GLY A 87 5.56 -16.50 5.91
CA GLY A 87 6.21 -15.66 4.92
C GLY A 87 6.16 -14.19 5.27
N LYS A 88 6.37 -13.36 4.24
CA LYS A 88 6.40 -11.90 4.33
C LYS A 88 5.37 -11.31 3.39
N TYR A 89 4.67 -10.28 3.86
CA TYR A 89 3.63 -9.59 3.10
C TYR A 89 3.58 -8.11 3.44
N ALA A 90 3.00 -7.33 2.54
CA ALA A 90 2.65 -5.94 2.78
C ALA A 90 1.14 -5.80 3.02
N THR A 91 0.72 -4.66 3.56
CA THR A 91 -0.70 -4.28 3.68
C THR A 91 -0.98 -3.01 2.89
N LEU A 92 -2.24 -2.86 2.45
CA LEU A 92 -2.75 -1.61 1.87
C LEU A 92 -3.88 -1.06 2.76
N SER A 93 -3.68 0.16 3.26
CA SER A 93 -4.73 0.99 3.83
C SER A 93 -5.26 1.96 2.77
N HIS A 94 -6.56 1.92 2.49
CA HIS A 94 -7.17 2.74 1.45
C HIS A 94 -8.58 3.23 1.84
N CYS A 95 -8.99 4.35 1.25
CA CYS A 95 -10.35 4.84 1.40
C CYS A 95 -11.32 3.99 0.58
N TRP A 96 -12.44 3.61 1.20
CA TRP A 96 -13.53 2.87 0.56
C TRP A 96 -14.44 3.75 -0.33
N GLY A 97 -14.16 5.05 -0.40
CA GLY A 97 -14.96 6.03 -1.10
C GLY A 97 -16.10 6.61 -0.24
N SER A 98 -16.66 7.73 -0.70
CA SER A 98 -17.88 8.30 -0.13
C SER A 98 -19.13 7.65 -0.73
N PRO A 99 -20.31 7.73 -0.07
CA PRO A 99 -21.56 7.28 -0.67
C PRO A 99 -21.78 7.90 -2.06
N GLY A 100 -21.88 7.07 -3.09
CA GLY A 100 -22.00 7.51 -4.50
C GLY A 100 -20.73 7.38 -5.33
N SER A 101 -19.57 7.17 -4.71
CA SER A 101 -18.33 6.79 -5.41
C SER A 101 -18.35 5.31 -5.84
N PRO A 102 -17.59 4.92 -6.89
CA PRO A 102 -17.37 3.52 -7.19
C PRO A 102 -16.77 2.81 -5.98
N ARG A 103 -17.43 1.73 -5.52
CA ARG A 103 -16.89 0.91 -4.44
C ARG A 103 -15.57 0.25 -4.88
N PRO A 104 -14.63 0.01 -3.95
CA PRO A 104 -13.45 -0.78 -4.27
C PRO A 104 -13.85 -2.17 -4.77
N LEU A 105 -12.95 -2.80 -5.52
CA LEU A 105 -13.13 -4.19 -5.91
C LEU A 105 -13.15 -5.05 -4.64
N THR A 106 -14.25 -5.76 -4.41
CA THR A 106 -14.42 -6.59 -3.22
C THR A 106 -14.49 -8.08 -3.54
N THR A 107 -14.28 -8.90 -2.50
CA THR A 107 -14.56 -10.33 -2.51
C THR A 107 -15.88 -10.62 -1.78
N THR A 108 -16.74 -11.38 -2.43
CA THR A 108 -18.02 -11.90 -1.93
C THR A 108 -18.07 -13.41 -2.16
N GLY A 109 -19.03 -14.11 -1.56
CA GLY A 109 -19.18 -15.56 -1.76
C GLY A 109 -19.19 -15.96 -3.25
N PRO A 110 -20.02 -15.32 -4.10
CA PRO A 110 -20.06 -15.62 -5.54
C PRO A 110 -18.80 -15.26 -6.34
N THR A 111 -17.97 -14.33 -5.84
CA THR A 111 -16.77 -13.87 -6.56
C THR A 111 -15.48 -14.53 -6.06
N LEU A 112 -15.55 -15.29 -4.96
CA LEU A 112 -14.40 -15.90 -4.31
C LEU A 112 -13.58 -16.77 -5.28
N ASP A 113 -14.23 -17.71 -5.97
CA ASP A 113 -13.55 -18.61 -6.92
C ASP A 113 -12.90 -17.84 -8.07
N ALA A 114 -13.55 -16.77 -8.56
CA ALA A 114 -12.99 -15.91 -9.60
C ALA A 114 -11.76 -15.14 -9.08
N ARG A 115 -11.78 -14.67 -7.83
CA ARG A 115 -10.60 -14.01 -7.20
C ARG A 115 -9.45 -14.99 -6.99
N MET A 116 -9.76 -16.25 -6.67
CA MET A 116 -8.76 -17.31 -6.50
C MET A 116 -8.15 -17.77 -7.85
N ALA A 117 -8.96 -17.80 -8.91
CA ALA A 117 -8.46 -18.06 -10.27
C ALA A 117 -7.54 -16.94 -10.78
N GLY A 118 -7.75 -15.71 -10.29
CA GLY A 118 -6.94 -14.54 -10.58
C GLY A 118 -7.71 -13.43 -11.27
N VAL A 119 -7.25 -12.20 -11.06
CA VAL A 119 -7.84 -11.00 -11.65
C VAL A 119 -6.82 -10.38 -12.57
N SER A 120 -7.25 -9.98 -13.77
CA SER A 120 -6.41 -9.21 -14.68
C SER A 120 -5.89 -7.97 -13.96
N PHE A 121 -4.58 -7.74 -14.01
CA PHE A 121 -3.98 -6.57 -13.38
C PHE A 121 -4.62 -5.25 -13.86
N ASN A 122 -4.99 -5.18 -15.15
CA ASN A 122 -5.59 -3.99 -15.75
C ASN A 122 -7.04 -3.75 -15.31
N ASP A 123 -7.72 -4.77 -14.80
CA ASP A 123 -9.11 -4.67 -14.33
C ASP A 123 -9.17 -4.21 -12.86
N LEU A 124 -8.02 -4.11 -12.19
CA LEU A 124 -7.95 -3.63 -10.81
C LEU A 124 -8.10 -2.11 -10.75
N PRO A 125 -8.67 -1.57 -9.66
CA PRO A 125 -8.63 -0.14 -9.38
C PRO A 125 -7.19 0.39 -9.36
N ARG A 126 -6.99 1.65 -9.77
CA ARG A 126 -5.65 2.24 -9.90
C ARG A 126 -4.85 2.18 -8.59
N THR A 127 -5.49 2.41 -7.46
CA THR A 127 -4.83 2.31 -6.14
C THR A 127 -4.30 0.90 -5.87
N PHE A 128 -5.00 -0.12 -6.35
CA PHE A 128 -4.57 -1.52 -6.16
C PHE A 128 -3.45 -1.85 -7.13
N GLN A 129 -3.52 -1.37 -8.39
CA GLN A 129 -2.44 -1.52 -9.36
C GLN A 129 -1.13 -0.91 -8.84
N ASP A 130 -1.18 0.34 -8.35
CA ASP A 130 -0.02 1.02 -7.80
C ASP A 130 0.50 0.28 -6.55
N ALA A 131 -0.38 -0.17 -5.64
CA ALA A 131 0.03 -0.92 -4.46
C ALA A 131 0.72 -2.25 -4.80
N ILE A 132 0.24 -2.96 -5.82
CA ILE A 132 0.87 -4.19 -6.33
C ILE A 132 2.24 -3.87 -6.93
N ALA A 133 2.36 -2.79 -7.71
CA ALA A 133 3.63 -2.37 -8.30
C ALA A 133 4.66 -2.00 -7.22
N VAL A 134 4.24 -1.25 -6.19
CA VAL A 134 5.10 -0.93 -5.03
C VAL A 134 5.53 -2.21 -4.31
N THR A 135 4.60 -3.13 -4.05
CA THR A 135 4.89 -4.36 -3.31
C THR A 135 5.90 -5.24 -4.06
N ARG A 136 5.72 -5.39 -5.38
CA ARG A 136 6.69 -6.08 -6.27
C ARG A 136 8.04 -5.36 -6.30
N GLY A 137 8.04 -4.04 -6.44
CA GLY A 137 9.25 -3.21 -6.50
C GLY A 137 10.08 -3.25 -5.21
N LEU A 138 9.44 -3.51 -4.07
CA LEU A 138 10.09 -3.71 -2.77
C LEU A 138 10.39 -5.18 -2.44
N GLY A 139 10.18 -6.10 -3.39
CA GLY A 139 10.61 -7.50 -3.29
C GLY A 139 9.67 -8.41 -2.49
N LEU A 140 8.40 -8.03 -2.31
CA LEU A 140 7.40 -8.90 -1.69
C LEU A 140 6.40 -9.43 -2.72
N ASN A 141 5.95 -10.66 -2.50
CA ASN A 141 5.03 -11.36 -3.41
C ASN A 141 3.60 -11.48 -2.87
N TYR A 142 3.35 -10.98 -1.66
CA TYR A 142 2.06 -11.05 -1.02
C TYR A 142 1.63 -9.67 -0.53
N LEU A 143 0.36 -9.34 -0.78
CA LEU A 143 -0.28 -8.10 -0.37
C LEU A 143 -1.63 -8.42 0.28
N TRP A 144 -1.90 -7.80 1.42
CA TRP A 144 -3.20 -7.86 2.07
C TRP A 144 -3.99 -6.58 1.78
N ILE A 145 -5.24 -6.74 1.34
CA ILE A 145 -6.18 -5.65 1.08
C ILE A 145 -7.51 -6.06 1.73
N ASP A 146 -8.01 -5.30 2.70
CA ASP A 146 -9.22 -5.62 3.46
C ASP A 146 -10.43 -5.98 2.58
N SER A 147 -10.68 -5.21 1.53
CA SER A 147 -11.79 -5.39 0.59
C SER A 147 -11.72 -6.70 -0.21
N LEU A 148 -10.51 -7.23 -0.44
CA LEU A 148 -10.31 -8.48 -1.19
C LEU A 148 -10.04 -9.70 -0.29
N CYS A 149 -9.38 -9.50 0.85
CA CYS A 149 -8.98 -10.58 1.75
C CYS A 149 -10.06 -10.93 2.79
N ILE A 150 -11.07 -10.08 2.97
CA ILE A 150 -12.26 -10.33 3.81
C ILE A 150 -13.49 -10.49 2.92
N ILE A 151 -14.32 -11.50 3.19
CA ILE A 151 -15.56 -11.75 2.46
C ILE A 151 -16.65 -10.78 2.98
N GLN A 152 -16.92 -9.72 2.21
CA GLN A 152 -17.69 -8.56 2.68
C GLN A 152 -19.17 -8.85 3.02
N GLU A 153 -19.77 -9.85 2.38
CA GLU A 153 -21.17 -10.24 2.59
C GLU A 153 -21.32 -11.36 3.63
N SER A 154 -20.23 -11.79 4.26
CA SER A 154 -20.25 -12.81 5.30
C SER A 154 -19.96 -12.17 6.65
N ARG A 155 -21.01 -12.05 7.48
CA ARG A 155 -20.86 -11.51 8.84
C ARG A 155 -19.93 -12.37 9.69
N GLU A 156 -19.96 -13.68 9.50
CA GLU A 156 -19.10 -14.61 10.22
C GLU A 156 -17.63 -14.38 9.87
N ASP A 157 -17.33 -14.25 8.57
CA ASP A 157 -15.98 -14.04 8.07
C ASP A 157 -15.45 -12.66 8.48
N TRP A 158 -16.26 -11.61 8.32
CA TRP A 158 -15.92 -10.27 8.79
C TRP A 158 -15.63 -10.25 10.29
N THR A 159 -16.41 -10.95 11.11
CA THR A 159 -16.19 -11.00 12.56
C THR A 159 -14.86 -11.66 12.90
N LYS A 160 -14.49 -12.74 12.20
CA LYS A 160 -13.21 -13.43 12.39
C LYS A 160 -12.03 -12.56 11.96
N GLU A 161 -12.07 -12.04 10.74
CA GLU A 161 -10.95 -11.29 10.16
C GLU A 161 -10.76 -9.91 10.80
N SER A 162 -11.85 -9.24 11.22
CA SER A 162 -11.75 -7.93 11.89
C SER A 162 -11.07 -8.03 13.26
N GLN A 163 -11.23 -9.15 13.98
CA GLN A 163 -10.52 -9.40 15.24
C GLN A 163 -9.02 -9.58 15.01
N GLU A 164 -8.64 -10.23 13.91
CA GLU A 164 -7.24 -10.46 13.54
C GLU A 164 -6.59 -9.27 12.83
N MET A 165 -7.36 -8.30 12.37
CA MET A 165 -6.87 -7.17 11.57
C MET A 165 -5.70 -6.43 12.23
N GLN A 166 -5.73 -6.27 13.57
CA GLN A 166 -4.61 -5.65 14.29
C GLN A 166 -3.31 -6.47 14.11
N ASN A 167 -3.40 -7.80 14.20
CA ASN A 167 -2.27 -8.70 14.02
C ASN A 167 -1.79 -8.69 12.57
N VAL A 168 -2.71 -8.60 11.60
CA VAL A 168 -2.36 -8.47 10.18
C VAL A 168 -1.52 -7.22 9.92
N TYR A 169 -1.93 -6.06 10.43
CA TYR A 169 -1.15 -4.83 10.25
C TYR A 169 0.16 -4.85 11.05
N ALA A 170 0.16 -5.42 12.26
CA ALA A 170 1.35 -5.46 13.11
C ALA A 170 2.45 -6.37 12.57
N ASN A 171 2.08 -7.45 11.86
CA ASN A 171 3.02 -8.44 11.34
C ASN A 171 3.46 -8.17 9.88
N ALA A 172 2.92 -7.14 9.23
CA ALA A 172 3.29 -6.77 7.87
C ALA A 172 4.71 -6.15 7.82
N VAL A 173 5.45 -6.39 6.74
CA VAL A 173 6.78 -5.81 6.54
C VAL A 173 6.71 -4.28 6.43
N PHE A 174 5.69 -3.81 5.71
CA PHE A 174 5.36 -2.40 5.58
C PHE A 174 3.89 -2.26 5.20
N ASN A 175 3.36 -1.08 5.48
CA ASN A 175 2.02 -0.68 5.08
C ASN A 175 2.09 0.41 4.00
N ILE A 176 1.33 0.23 2.92
CA ILE A 176 1.08 1.25 1.91
C ILE A 176 -0.17 2.02 2.33
N SER A 177 -0.06 3.34 2.47
CA SER A 177 -1.19 4.21 2.82
C SER A 177 -1.60 5.07 1.64
N ALA A 178 -2.83 4.88 1.14
CA ALA A 178 -3.43 5.66 0.06
C ALA A 178 -4.17 6.91 0.58
N ASP A 179 -3.53 7.68 1.46
CA ASP A 179 -4.14 8.81 2.19
C ASP A 179 -4.61 9.97 1.29
N SER A 180 -3.98 10.14 0.11
CA SER A 180 -4.35 11.19 -0.85
C SER A 180 -5.47 10.78 -1.82
N ALA A 181 -5.93 9.53 -1.76
CA ALA A 181 -6.94 8.99 -2.66
C ALA A 181 -8.31 9.01 -1.96
N SER A 182 -9.26 9.80 -2.48
CA SER A 182 -10.63 9.82 -1.93
C SER A 182 -11.39 8.53 -2.22
N ASP A 183 -10.94 7.76 -3.21
CA ASP A 183 -11.43 6.42 -3.55
C ASP A 183 -10.33 5.59 -4.23
N SER A 184 -10.61 4.31 -4.48
CA SER A 184 -9.67 3.34 -5.08
C SER A 184 -9.32 3.59 -6.55
N SER A 185 -9.94 4.56 -7.23
CA SER A 185 -9.67 4.87 -8.64
C SER A 185 -8.56 5.91 -8.87
N MET A 186 -8.16 6.66 -7.83
CA MET A 186 -7.20 7.76 -7.97
C MET A 186 -5.73 7.33 -8.08
N GLY A 187 -5.36 6.19 -7.49
CA GLY A 187 -3.95 5.78 -7.40
C GLY A 187 -3.23 6.32 -6.16
N LEU A 188 -1.94 6.00 -6.04
CA LEU A 188 -1.07 6.40 -4.92
C LEU A 188 -0.32 7.72 -5.18
N GLY A 189 -0.23 8.14 -6.45
CA GLY A 189 0.39 9.41 -6.84
C GLY A 189 -0.53 10.60 -6.71
N ARG A 190 0.03 11.81 -6.61
CA ARG A 190 -0.76 13.04 -6.74
C ARG A 190 -1.01 13.28 -8.22
N THR A 191 -2.23 13.03 -8.70
CA THR A 191 -2.70 13.67 -9.95
C THR A 191 -2.84 15.15 -9.66
N GLY A 192 -1.89 15.94 -10.13
CA GLY A 192 -1.86 17.37 -9.91
C GLY A 192 -3.00 18.07 -10.64
N ASP A 193 -4.15 18.19 -9.99
CA ASP A 193 -5.00 19.36 -10.16
C ASP A 193 -4.69 20.32 -9.01
N LEU A 194 -3.57 21.04 -9.16
CA LEU A 194 -3.46 22.36 -8.56
C LEU A 194 -4.39 23.28 -9.36
N ASN A 195 -5.70 23.17 -9.16
CA ASN A 195 -6.59 24.29 -9.41
C ASN A 195 -6.33 25.29 -8.27
N LEU A 196 -5.29 26.10 -8.46
CA LEU A 196 -5.19 27.44 -7.87
C LEU A 196 -6.12 28.38 -8.64
#